data_AF-A0AA87NQS1-F1
#
_entry.id   AF-A0AA87NQS1-F1
#
_cell.length_a   1.000
_cell.length_b   1.000
_cell.length_c   1.000
_cell.angle_alpha   90.00
_cell.angle_beta   90.00
_cell.angle_gamma   90.00
#
_symmetry.space_group_name_H-M   'P 1'
#
loop_
_entity.id
_entity.type
_entity.pdbx_description
1 polymer ?
#
loop_
_entity_poly.entity_id
_entity_poly.type
_entity_poly.pdbx_seq_one_letter_code
_entity_poly.pdbx_strand_id
1 'polypeptide(L)'
;MKRLIPLCLLIATLGIVLLSGACASTSKKQDPDFLGNYPVQSLGVLHLNIVKRYSNDLLPRDISFVFEPSTNTVKFHHKMMGDNIWISLKKKERALLRDAIEQYLTAFANKTLTPEGAKKKGAFGKTDVLMTWGLFGGAHETHPTLRFDYQFITPQRPYFILANATTQASDGANCPAVRIAISPAQCQDVLKALDEKALLQLVEELKAAYDKYDEFDSNTSAVKNIENAPEGSDTPVKQEDVSFDEF
;
A
#
# COMPACT_ATOMS: atom_id res chain seq x y z
N MET A 1 13.09 -14.17 -80.14
CA MET A 1 12.87 -14.47 -78.71
C MET A 1 14.19 -14.65 -78.00
N LYS A 2 14.27 -14.22 -76.73
CA LYS A 2 15.33 -14.43 -75.72
C LYS A 2 16.45 -13.38 -75.67
N ARG A 3 16.37 -12.51 -74.64
CA ARG A 3 17.36 -12.36 -73.54
C ARG A 3 16.97 -11.14 -72.69
N LEU A 4 16.10 -11.35 -71.71
CA LEU A 4 15.64 -10.31 -70.76
C LEU A 4 15.51 -10.88 -69.33
N ILE A 5 16.41 -11.79 -68.93
CA ILE A 5 16.24 -12.56 -67.67
C ILE A 5 17.38 -12.43 -66.62
N PRO A 6 18.58 -11.84 -66.83
CA PRO A 6 19.55 -11.87 -65.74
C PRO A 6 19.45 -10.68 -64.76
N LEU A 7 18.64 -9.64 -65.02
CA LEU A 7 18.66 -8.41 -64.21
C LEU A 7 17.64 -8.40 -63.06
N CYS A 8 16.48 -9.07 -63.20
CA CYS A 8 15.46 -9.11 -62.15
C CYS A 8 15.82 -10.03 -60.97
N LEU A 9 16.72 -11.01 -61.17
CA LEU A 9 17.15 -11.93 -60.11
C LEU A 9 18.19 -11.33 -59.15
N LEU A 10 18.92 -10.30 -59.58
CA LEU A 10 19.93 -9.63 -58.75
C LEU A 10 19.36 -8.55 -57.84
N ILE A 11 18.20 -7.98 -58.20
CA ILE A 11 17.50 -6.99 -57.35
C ILE A 11 16.67 -7.70 -56.27
N ALA A 12 16.20 -8.92 -56.54
CA ALA A 12 15.44 -9.71 -55.57
C ALA A 12 16.30 -10.25 -54.41
N THR A 13 17.60 -10.49 -54.63
CA THR A 13 18.51 -10.99 -53.58
C THR A 13 19.11 -9.89 -52.70
N LEU A 14 19.16 -8.63 -53.18
CA LEU A 14 19.63 -7.50 -52.37
C LEU A 14 18.53 -6.93 -51.44
N GLY A 15 17.26 -7.20 -51.74
CA GLY A 15 16.12 -6.76 -50.92
C GLY A 15 15.85 -7.61 -49.66
N ILE A 16 16.39 -8.83 -49.57
CA ILE A 16 16.09 -9.77 -48.47
C ILE A 16 17.06 -9.61 -47.29
N VAL A 17 18.25 -9.02 -47.49
CA VAL A 17 19.25 -8.86 -46.42
C VAL A 17 19.02 -7.59 -45.57
N LEU A 18 18.14 -6.68 -46.00
CA LEU A 18 17.85 -5.41 -45.31
C LEU A 18 16.62 -5.46 -44.38
N LEU A 19 15.89 -6.59 -44.30
CA LEU A 19 14.68 -6.72 -43.50
C LEU A 19 14.87 -7.47 -42.17
N SER A 20 16.06 -8.00 -41.88
CA SER A 20 16.34 -8.77 -40.66
C SER A 20 16.94 -7.95 -39.50
N GLY A 21 17.11 -6.63 -39.66
CA GLY A 21 17.71 -5.76 -38.65
C GLY A 21 16.75 -5.03 -37.70
N ALA A 22 15.44 -5.06 -37.96
CA ALA A 22 14.45 -4.24 -37.22
C ALA A 22 13.63 -5.07 -36.22
N CYS A 23 14.28 -5.93 -35.45
CA CYS A 23 13.71 -6.51 -34.24
C CYS A 23 14.74 -6.47 -33.11
N ALA A 24 15.38 -5.31 -32.93
CA ALA A 24 15.97 -4.99 -31.64
C ALA A 24 14.79 -4.74 -30.70
N SER A 25 14.29 -5.81 -30.05
CA SER A 25 13.41 -5.67 -28.90
C SER A 25 14.14 -4.74 -27.93
N THR A 26 13.65 -3.51 -27.79
CA THR A 26 14.12 -2.61 -26.74
C THR A 26 14.04 -3.41 -25.45
N SER A 27 15.18 -3.75 -24.85
CA SER A 27 15.20 -4.38 -23.54
C SER A 27 14.39 -3.47 -22.63
N LYS A 28 13.16 -3.87 -22.27
CA LYS A 28 12.40 -3.15 -21.25
C LYS A 28 13.36 -3.04 -20.08
N LYS A 29 13.66 -1.81 -19.65
CA LYS A 29 14.38 -1.61 -18.39
C LYS A 29 13.66 -2.49 -17.37
N GLN A 30 14.36 -3.47 -16.82
CA GLN A 30 13.81 -4.26 -15.72
C GLN A 30 13.44 -3.27 -14.63
N ASP A 31 12.16 -3.22 -14.31
CA ASP A 31 11.67 -2.43 -13.20
C ASP A 31 12.23 -3.06 -11.91
N PRO A 32 13.07 -2.35 -11.12
CA PRO A 32 13.62 -2.90 -9.89
C PRO A 32 12.55 -3.24 -8.84
N ASP A 33 11.32 -2.73 -8.99
CA ASP A 33 10.18 -3.04 -8.13
C ASP A 33 9.33 -4.22 -8.65
N PHE A 34 9.69 -4.83 -9.79
CA PHE A 34 9.02 -6.06 -10.25
C PHE A 34 9.68 -7.29 -9.62
N LEU A 35 9.02 -7.91 -8.64
CA LEU A 35 9.53 -9.10 -7.95
C LEU A 35 9.03 -10.42 -8.56
N GLY A 36 8.10 -10.34 -9.52
CA GLY A 36 7.51 -11.48 -10.21
C GLY A 36 6.00 -11.33 -10.35
N ASN A 37 5.42 -12.03 -11.32
CA ASN A 37 3.97 -12.04 -11.54
C ASN A 37 3.29 -13.10 -10.68
N TYR A 38 3.47 -12.99 -9.36
CA TYR A 38 2.88 -13.89 -8.37
C TYR A 38 1.54 -13.34 -7.87
N PRO A 39 0.67 -14.20 -7.32
CA PRO A 39 -0.59 -13.73 -6.76
C PRO A 39 -0.38 -12.78 -5.57
N VAL A 40 -1.36 -11.90 -5.36
CA VAL A 40 -1.47 -11.00 -4.21
C VAL A 40 -1.57 -11.85 -2.95
N GLN A 41 -0.72 -11.53 -1.97
CA GLN A 41 -0.66 -12.23 -0.70
C GLN A 41 -1.40 -11.44 0.38
N SER A 42 -2.22 -12.11 1.18
CA SER A 42 -2.75 -11.51 2.41
C SER A 42 -1.66 -11.52 3.47
N LEU A 43 -1.39 -10.35 4.06
CA LEU A 43 -0.47 -10.21 5.19
C LEU A 43 -1.20 -10.24 6.55
N GLY A 44 -2.52 -10.41 6.52
CA GLY A 44 -3.38 -10.44 7.71
C GLY A 44 -4.24 -9.18 7.88
N VAL A 45 -4.99 -9.18 8.98
CA VAL A 45 -5.92 -8.10 9.35
C VAL A 45 -5.52 -7.57 10.72
N LEU A 46 -5.43 -6.24 10.84
CA LEU A 46 -5.18 -5.56 12.11
C LEU A 46 -6.45 -4.84 12.57
N HIS A 47 -6.81 -5.02 13.84
CA HIS A 47 -7.92 -4.30 14.48
C HIS A 47 -7.41 -2.93 14.97
N LEU A 48 -7.52 -1.92 14.11
CA LEU A 48 -7.07 -0.55 14.39
C LEU A 48 -8.27 0.37 14.66
N ASN A 49 -8.02 1.64 14.91
CA ASN A 49 -9.10 2.60 15.13
C ASN A 49 -9.08 3.71 14.07
N ILE A 50 -10.25 4.10 13.58
CA ILE A 50 -10.42 5.36 12.85
C ILE A 50 -10.93 6.40 13.82
N VAL A 51 -10.33 7.58 13.79
CA VAL A 51 -10.75 8.72 14.61
C VAL A 51 -11.84 9.47 13.88
N LYS A 52 -13.00 9.59 14.50
CA LYS A 52 -14.15 10.31 13.93
C LYS A 52 -13.78 11.76 13.57
N ARG A 53 -14.33 12.30 12.48
CA ARG A 53 -13.90 13.61 11.94
C ARG A 53 -14.11 14.78 12.90
N TYR A 54 -15.19 14.77 13.67
CA TYR A 54 -15.62 15.89 14.52
C TYR A 54 -15.54 15.59 16.02
N SER A 55 -14.91 14.47 16.42
CA SER A 55 -14.69 14.12 17.82
C SER A 55 -13.35 13.38 17.98
N ASN A 56 -13.01 13.01 19.21
CA ASN A 56 -11.88 12.16 19.54
C ASN A 56 -12.31 10.70 19.73
N ASP A 57 -13.50 10.32 19.23
CA ASP A 57 -14.00 8.96 19.37
C ASP A 57 -13.20 8.02 18.47
N LEU A 58 -12.79 6.89 19.05
CA LEU A 58 -12.09 5.81 18.38
C LEU A 58 -13.10 4.78 17.91
N LEU A 59 -13.24 4.66 16.60
CA LEU A 59 -14.11 3.69 15.96
C LEU A 59 -13.26 2.48 15.55
N PRO A 60 -13.52 1.29 16.10
CA PRO A 60 -12.76 0.10 15.75
C PRO A 60 -13.02 -0.28 14.29
N ARG A 61 -11.94 -0.62 13.58
CA ARG A 61 -11.95 -0.99 12.17
C ARG A 61 -10.95 -2.11 11.90
N ASP A 62 -11.39 -3.04 11.08
CA ASP A 62 -10.55 -4.09 10.53
C ASP A 62 -9.80 -3.51 9.33
N ILE A 63 -8.48 -3.45 9.44
CA ILE A 63 -7.59 -2.97 8.37
C ILE A 63 -6.83 -4.15 7.81
N SER A 64 -7.15 -4.52 6.57
CA SER A 64 -6.52 -5.65 5.89
C SER A 64 -5.23 -5.20 5.21
N PHE A 65 -4.17 -5.97 5.33
CA PHE A 65 -2.90 -5.73 4.63
C PHE A 65 -2.70 -6.78 3.55
N VAL A 66 -2.31 -6.35 2.35
CA VAL A 66 -1.99 -7.24 1.23
C VAL A 66 -0.68 -6.81 0.59
N PHE A 67 0.01 -7.77 -0.01
CA PHE A 67 1.25 -7.55 -0.75
C PHE A 67 1.09 -7.95 -2.21
N GLU A 68 1.49 -7.06 -3.11
CA GLU A 68 1.50 -7.26 -4.55
C GLU A 68 2.95 -7.38 -5.05
N PRO A 69 3.44 -8.61 -5.34
CA PRO A 69 4.83 -8.83 -5.78
C PRO A 69 5.16 -8.18 -7.12
N SER A 70 4.17 -8.09 -8.02
CA SER A 70 4.34 -7.52 -9.37
C SER A 70 4.74 -6.04 -9.35
N THR A 71 4.43 -5.31 -8.29
CA THR A 71 4.77 -3.89 -8.15
C THR A 71 5.51 -3.59 -6.84
N ASN A 72 5.95 -4.62 -6.12
CA ASN A 72 6.55 -4.54 -4.79
C ASN A 72 5.79 -3.55 -3.89
N THR A 73 4.48 -3.73 -3.77
CA THR A 73 3.59 -2.77 -3.10
C THR A 73 2.84 -3.46 -1.98
N VAL A 74 2.88 -2.88 -0.77
CA VAL A 74 1.95 -3.26 0.29
C VAL A 74 0.78 -2.30 0.24
N LYS A 75 -0.43 -2.85 0.19
CA LYS A 75 -1.66 -2.06 0.29
C LYS A 75 -2.33 -2.37 1.61
N PHE A 76 -2.92 -1.35 2.22
CA PHE A 76 -3.85 -1.59 3.31
C PHE A 76 -5.23 -1.08 2.94
N HIS A 77 -6.23 -1.81 3.40
CA HIS A 77 -7.63 -1.61 3.09
C HIS A 77 -8.44 -1.37 4.35
N HIS A 78 -9.38 -0.45 4.26
CA HIS A 78 -10.49 -0.38 5.19
C HIS A 78 -11.76 0.06 4.47
N LYS A 79 -12.91 -0.17 5.09
CA LYS A 79 -14.19 0.36 4.63
C LYS A 79 -14.54 1.68 5.33
N MET A 80 -15.20 2.56 4.60
CA MET A 80 -15.78 3.78 5.14
C MET A 80 -16.98 4.18 4.30
N MET A 81 -18.15 4.33 4.94
CA MET A 81 -19.39 4.77 4.28
C MET A 81 -19.77 3.88 3.08
N GLY A 82 -19.49 2.57 3.17
CA GLY A 82 -19.75 1.61 2.10
C GLY A 82 -18.68 1.52 1.01
N ASP A 83 -17.75 2.47 0.92
CA ASP A 83 -16.63 2.41 -0.03
C ASP A 83 -15.48 1.57 0.54
N ASN A 84 -14.83 0.82 -0.36
CA ASN A 84 -13.53 0.22 -0.11
C ASN A 84 -12.45 1.26 -0.35
N ILE A 85 -11.59 1.50 0.63
CA ILE A 85 -10.48 2.43 0.52
C ILE A 85 -9.19 1.63 0.57
N TRP A 86 -8.38 1.76 -0.48
CA TRP A 86 -7.06 1.16 -0.57
C TRP A 86 -5.99 2.26 -0.56
N ILE A 87 -4.99 2.11 0.30
CA ILE A 87 -3.81 2.97 0.33
C ILE A 87 -2.60 2.12 -0.01
N SER A 88 -1.88 2.51 -1.05
CA SER A 88 -0.76 1.75 -1.61
C SER A 88 0.59 2.35 -1.21
N LEU A 89 1.45 1.51 -0.63
CA LEU A 89 2.80 1.85 -0.19
C LEU A 89 3.83 1.05 -1.00
N LYS A 90 4.57 1.72 -1.90
CA LYS A 90 5.72 1.08 -2.55
C LYS A 90 6.89 1.05 -1.58
N LYS A 91 7.99 0.45 -2.02
CA LYS A 91 9.18 0.22 -1.19
C LYS A 91 9.65 1.47 -0.44
N LYS A 92 9.71 2.61 -1.13
CA LYS A 92 10.12 3.88 -0.53
C LYS A 92 9.13 4.37 0.52
N GLU A 93 7.84 4.37 0.23
CA GLU A 93 6.80 4.83 1.16
C GLU A 93 6.73 3.92 2.39
N ARG A 94 6.91 2.60 2.23
CA ARG A 94 7.04 1.67 3.36
C ARG A 94 8.22 2.00 4.24
N ALA A 95 9.39 2.25 3.65
CA ALA A 95 10.58 2.62 4.42
C ALA A 95 10.38 3.91 5.22
N LEU A 96 9.76 4.93 4.61
CA LEU A 96 9.41 6.19 5.29
C LEU A 96 8.41 5.98 6.43
N LEU A 97 7.39 5.15 6.23
CA LEU A 97 6.42 4.84 7.28
C LEU A 97 7.06 4.07 8.44
N ARG A 98 7.91 3.08 8.14
CA ARG A 98 8.64 2.33 9.17
C ARG A 98 9.53 3.25 10.02
N ASP A 99 10.33 4.08 9.37
CA ASP A 99 11.20 5.06 10.04
C ASP A 99 10.37 6.02 10.93
N ALA A 100 9.24 6.51 10.43
CA ALA A 100 8.32 7.33 11.20
C ALA A 100 7.75 6.62 12.45
N ILE A 101 7.37 5.34 12.32
CA ILE A 101 6.90 4.52 13.45
C ILE A 101 8.03 4.30 14.46
N GLU A 102 9.22 3.95 14.00
CA GLU A 102 10.39 3.69 14.86
C GLU A 102 10.80 4.97 15.63
N GLN A 103 10.78 6.13 14.97
CA GLN A 103 10.99 7.44 15.61
C GLN A 103 9.90 7.77 16.64
N TYR A 104 8.63 7.51 16.31
CA TYR A 104 7.52 7.70 17.25
C TYR A 104 7.66 6.81 18.48
N LEU A 105 7.95 5.52 18.30
CA LEU A 105 8.13 4.58 19.41
C LEU A 105 9.31 4.97 20.30
N THR A 106 10.41 5.46 19.71
CA THR A 106 11.55 6.00 20.45
C THR A 106 11.14 7.24 21.26
N ALA A 107 10.43 8.18 20.64
CA ALA A 107 9.95 9.39 21.30
C ALA A 107 8.95 9.08 22.44
N PHE A 108 8.11 8.06 22.25
CA PHE A 108 7.18 7.52 23.23
C PHE A 108 7.91 6.92 24.43
N ALA A 109 8.86 6.01 24.19
CA ALA A 109 9.65 5.37 25.25
C ALA A 109 10.44 6.40 26.07
N ASN A 110 10.98 7.43 25.40
CA ASN A 110 11.71 8.51 26.06
C ASN A 110 10.81 9.57 26.72
N LYS A 111 9.47 9.41 26.66
CA LYS A 111 8.47 10.35 27.23
C LYS A 111 8.64 11.79 26.74
N THR A 112 9.03 11.96 25.46
CA THR A 112 9.31 13.28 24.84
C THR A 112 8.11 13.86 24.08
N LEU A 113 7.04 13.08 23.91
CA LEU A 113 5.83 13.51 23.21
C LEU A 113 5.02 14.48 24.08
N THR A 114 4.76 15.68 23.57
CA THR A 114 3.94 16.70 24.26
C THR A 114 2.67 17.06 23.49
N PRO A 115 1.60 17.51 24.18
CA PRO A 115 0.37 17.98 23.53
C PRO A 115 0.61 19.14 22.55
N GLU A 116 1.57 20.02 22.84
CA GLU A 116 1.97 21.12 21.97
C GLU A 116 2.59 20.58 20.67
N GLY A 117 3.49 19.60 20.77
CA GLY A 117 4.09 18.98 19.60
C GLY A 117 3.07 18.21 18.75
N ALA A 118 2.00 17.67 19.36
CA ALA A 118 0.93 16.97 18.65
C ALA A 118 0.13 17.86 17.70
N LYS A 119 0.22 19.19 17.85
CA LYS A 119 -0.38 20.17 16.93
C LYS A 119 0.39 20.27 15.60
N LYS A 120 1.65 19.83 15.55
CA LYS A 120 2.47 19.82 14.35
C LYS A 120 2.04 18.68 13.43
N LYS A 121 1.46 19.04 12.29
CA LYS A 121 1.18 18.08 11.20
C LYS A 121 2.49 17.61 10.56
N GLY A 122 2.55 16.32 10.24
CA GLY A 122 3.72 15.59 9.74
C GLY A 122 4.85 15.55 10.75
N ALA A 123 4.55 15.37 12.05
CA ALA A 123 5.57 15.39 13.10
C ALA A 123 6.71 14.39 12.86
N PHE A 124 6.38 13.22 12.32
CA PHE A 124 7.32 12.16 11.95
C PHE A 124 7.51 12.03 10.44
N GLY A 125 7.08 13.03 9.66
CA GLY A 125 7.21 13.05 8.21
C GLY A 125 5.88 12.89 7.47
N LYS A 126 5.99 12.75 6.14
CA LYS A 126 4.88 12.64 5.20
C LYS A 126 5.36 12.05 3.88
N THR A 127 4.45 11.47 3.11
CA THR A 127 4.70 11.02 1.74
C THR A 127 3.42 11.06 0.93
N ASP A 128 3.53 11.22 -0.38
CA ASP A 128 2.39 11.04 -1.27
C ASP A 128 2.21 9.54 -1.54
N VAL A 129 0.97 9.08 -1.52
CA VAL A 129 0.60 7.67 -1.69
C VAL A 129 -0.50 7.55 -2.72
N LEU A 130 -0.55 6.44 -3.46
CA LEU A 130 -1.71 6.15 -4.28
C LEU A 130 -2.86 5.71 -3.36
N MET A 131 -3.98 6.41 -3.45
CA MET A 131 -5.23 6.05 -2.79
C MET A 131 -6.29 5.78 -3.85
N THR A 132 -6.96 4.63 -3.76
CA THR A 132 -8.10 4.29 -4.61
C THR A 132 -9.33 4.00 -3.76
N TRP A 133 -10.51 4.40 -4.23
CA TRP A 133 -11.75 4.14 -3.50
C TRP A 133 -12.96 3.88 -4.39
N GLY A 134 -13.95 3.16 -3.85
CA GLY A 134 -15.24 2.90 -4.48
C GLY A 134 -15.94 1.65 -3.93
N LEU A 135 -17.17 1.40 -4.38
CA LEU A 135 -17.98 0.27 -3.92
C LEU A 135 -17.37 -1.10 -4.28
N PHE A 136 -16.75 -1.21 -5.46
CA PHE A 136 -16.06 -2.40 -5.93
C PHE A 136 -14.77 -1.99 -6.65
N GLY A 137 -13.61 -2.43 -6.15
CA GLY A 137 -12.32 -1.93 -6.64
C GLY A 137 -12.12 -0.42 -6.48
N GLY A 138 -11.05 0.10 -7.11
CA GLY A 138 -10.72 1.52 -7.15
C GLY A 138 -11.46 2.27 -8.26
N ALA A 139 -12.73 2.63 -8.03
CA ALA A 139 -13.51 3.41 -9.01
C ALA A 139 -12.91 4.81 -9.24
N HIS A 140 -12.29 5.36 -8.20
CA HIS A 140 -11.61 6.63 -8.20
C HIS A 140 -10.18 6.45 -7.69
N GLU A 141 -9.25 7.28 -8.18
CA GLU A 141 -7.87 7.28 -7.70
C GLU A 141 -7.30 8.69 -7.60
N THR A 142 -6.44 8.91 -6.61
CA THR A 142 -5.63 10.13 -6.51
C THR A 142 -4.39 9.87 -5.67
N HIS A 143 -3.52 10.88 -5.58
CA HIS A 143 -2.26 10.80 -4.83
C HIS A 143 -2.27 11.77 -3.63
N PRO A 144 -3.07 11.53 -2.58
CA PRO A 144 -3.08 12.41 -1.43
C PRO A 144 -1.78 12.31 -0.63
N THR A 145 -1.40 13.40 0.03
CA THR A 145 -0.30 13.38 1.01
C THR A 145 -0.76 12.67 2.29
N LEU A 146 -0.14 11.53 2.58
CA LEU A 146 -0.25 10.81 3.85
C LEU A 146 0.77 11.39 4.84
N ARG A 147 0.29 11.83 6.00
CA ARG A 147 1.10 12.39 7.08
C ARG A 147 1.25 11.39 8.21
N PHE A 148 2.43 11.43 8.84
CA PHE A 148 2.78 10.66 10.03
C PHE A 148 2.76 11.60 11.22
N ASP A 149 1.61 11.62 11.89
CA ASP A 149 1.29 12.52 13.00
C ASP A 149 1.33 11.71 14.32
N TYR A 150 1.18 12.41 15.44
CA TYR A 150 0.75 11.79 16.70
C TYR A 150 -0.28 12.68 17.38
N GLN A 151 -1.22 12.08 18.10
CA GLN A 151 -2.28 12.82 18.79
C GLN A 151 -2.59 12.20 20.15
N PHE A 152 -2.79 13.05 21.16
CA PHE A 152 -3.37 12.67 22.44
C PHE A 152 -4.88 12.59 22.29
N ILE A 153 -5.36 11.42 21.87
CA ILE A 153 -6.80 11.16 21.74
C ILE A 153 -7.41 10.98 23.12
N THR A 154 -6.68 10.29 24.01
CA THR A 154 -6.94 10.29 25.45
C THR A 154 -5.89 11.14 26.17
N PRO A 155 -6.21 11.68 27.37
CA PRO A 155 -5.31 12.59 28.09
C PRO A 155 -3.92 12.00 28.36
N GLN A 156 -3.80 10.69 28.54
CA GLN A 156 -2.53 10.06 28.92
C GLN A 156 -1.86 9.24 27.80
N ARG A 157 -2.50 9.01 26.65
CA ARG A 157 -1.92 8.13 25.61
C ARG A 157 -1.83 8.81 24.24
N PRO A 158 -0.62 9.18 23.80
CA PRO A 158 -0.41 9.61 22.42
C PRO A 158 -0.50 8.40 21.49
N TYR A 159 -1.35 8.50 20.47
CA TYR A 159 -1.45 7.51 19.39
C TYR A 159 -0.61 7.97 18.21
N PHE A 160 -0.01 7.03 17.49
CA PHE A 160 0.53 7.30 16.16
C PHE A 160 -0.62 7.43 15.18
N ILE A 161 -0.59 8.47 14.35
CA ILE A 161 -1.71 8.82 13.48
C ILE A 161 -1.27 8.81 12.02
N LEU A 162 -1.93 7.96 11.23
CA LEU A 162 -1.90 8.08 9.78
C LEU A 162 -3.03 8.99 9.34
N ALA A 163 -2.70 10.11 8.70
CA ALA A 163 -3.72 11.07 8.28
C ALA A 163 -3.49 11.65 6.89
N ASN A 164 -4.54 11.72 6.08
CA ASN A 164 -4.58 12.52 4.86
C ASN A 164 -5.72 13.55 4.94
N ALA A 165 -5.61 14.59 4.11
CA ALA A 165 -6.75 15.46 3.82
C ALA A 165 -7.43 14.98 2.53
N THR A 166 -8.70 15.34 2.36
CA THR A 166 -9.40 15.17 1.09
C THR A 166 -8.63 15.89 -0.02
N THR A 167 -8.40 15.15 -1.09
CA THR A 167 -7.76 15.61 -2.33
C THR A 167 -8.68 15.21 -3.47
N GLN A 168 -8.86 16.11 -4.44
CA GLN A 168 -9.71 15.84 -5.59
C GLN A 168 -8.96 14.93 -6.59
N ALA A 169 -9.65 13.92 -7.11
CA ALA A 169 -9.21 13.11 -8.24
C ALA A 169 -9.43 13.84 -9.57
N SER A 170 -8.84 13.29 -10.64
CA SER A 170 -8.96 13.83 -12.00
C SER A 170 -10.39 13.78 -12.55
N ASP A 171 -11.22 12.86 -12.07
CA ASP A 171 -12.63 12.73 -12.40
C ASP A 171 -13.56 13.64 -11.56
N GLY A 172 -12.97 14.47 -10.70
CA GLY A 172 -13.68 15.40 -9.83
C GLY A 172 -14.16 14.80 -8.51
N ALA A 173 -14.01 13.49 -8.28
CA ALA A 173 -14.36 12.85 -7.02
C ALA A 173 -13.37 13.24 -5.91
N ASN A 174 -13.85 13.28 -4.66
CA ASN A 174 -13.03 13.66 -3.52
C ASN A 174 -12.58 12.43 -2.75
N CYS A 175 -11.28 12.26 -2.55
CA CYS A 175 -10.79 11.14 -1.75
C CYS A 175 -11.25 11.29 -0.29
N PRO A 176 -11.58 10.17 0.38
CA PRO A 176 -11.89 10.20 1.80
C PRO A 176 -10.72 10.77 2.63
N ALA A 177 -11.06 11.63 3.59
CA ALA A 177 -10.10 12.05 4.60
C ALA A 177 -10.03 10.97 5.68
N VAL A 178 -8.86 10.35 5.81
CA VAL A 178 -8.61 9.26 6.75
C VAL A 178 -7.79 9.79 7.93
N ARG A 179 -8.10 9.25 9.12
CA ARG A 179 -7.34 9.46 10.35
C ARG A 179 -7.35 8.16 11.14
N ILE A 180 -6.34 7.32 10.93
CA ILE A 180 -6.20 6.03 11.61
C ILE A 180 -5.30 6.23 12.83
N ALA A 181 -5.81 5.86 14.00
CA ALA A 181 -5.07 5.83 15.25
C ALA A 181 -4.53 4.43 15.54
N ILE A 182 -3.23 4.39 15.80
CA ILE A 182 -2.46 3.17 16.03
C ILE A 182 -1.79 3.33 17.40
N SER A 183 -2.08 2.42 18.31
CA SER A 183 -1.44 2.42 19.63
C SER A 183 0.05 2.06 19.53
N PRO A 184 0.88 2.41 20.52
CA PRO A 184 2.27 1.98 20.56
C PRO A 184 2.44 0.45 20.40
N ALA A 185 1.55 -0.35 20.99
CA ALA A 185 1.58 -1.80 20.85
C ALA A 185 1.27 -2.23 19.40
N GLN A 186 0.22 -1.65 18.80
CA GLN A 186 -0.19 -1.97 17.42
C GLN A 186 0.84 -1.51 16.38
N CYS A 187 1.66 -0.51 16.69
CA CYS A 187 2.75 -0.07 15.81
C CYS A 187 3.72 -1.22 15.49
N GLN A 188 3.97 -2.13 16.44
CA GLN A 188 4.83 -3.29 16.22
C GLN A 188 4.24 -4.25 15.18
N ASP A 189 2.93 -4.44 15.17
CA ASP A 189 2.27 -5.31 14.20
C ASP A 189 2.26 -4.69 12.80
N VAL A 190 2.11 -3.37 12.71
CA VAL A 190 2.27 -2.63 11.45
C VAL A 190 3.72 -2.76 10.93
N LEU A 191 4.73 -2.65 11.80
CA LEU A 191 6.13 -2.85 11.40
C LEU A 191 6.36 -4.26 10.82
N LYS A 192 5.74 -5.30 11.38
CA LYS A 192 5.85 -6.67 10.83
C LYS A 192 5.25 -6.75 9.43
N ALA A 193 4.07 -6.16 9.19
CA ALA A 193 3.43 -6.15 7.88
C ALA A 193 4.23 -5.39 6.80
N LEU A 194 5.10 -4.46 7.22
CA LEU A 194 5.93 -3.65 6.31
C LEU A 194 7.37 -4.15 6.18
N ASP A 195 7.75 -5.26 6.82
CA ASP A 195 9.14 -5.73 6.87
C ASP A 195 9.64 -6.21 5.50
N GLU A 196 10.61 -5.49 4.93
CA GLU A 196 11.13 -5.76 3.59
C GLU A 196 11.76 -7.16 3.49
N LYS A 197 12.43 -7.65 4.55
CA LYS A 197 13.07 -8.97 4.52
C LYS A 197 12.03 -10.07 4.49
N ALA A 198 10.98 -9.96 5.30
CA ALA A 198 9.86 -10.88 5.31
C ALA A 198 9.11 -10.89 3.96
N LEU A 199 8.89 -9.72 3.35
CA LEU A 199 8.26 -9.63 2.03
C LEU A 199 9.10 -10.30 0.94
N LEU A 200 10.42 -10.10 0.94
CA LEU A 200 11.32 -10.75 -0.02
C LEU A 200 11.40 -12.26 0.20
N GLN A 201 11.40 -12.71 1.46
CA GLN A 201 11.34 -14.13 1.78
C GLN A 201 10.04 -14.78 1.26
N LEU A 202 8.91 -14.10 1.44
CA LEU A 202 7.62 -14.53 0.89
C LEU A 202 7.66 -14.69 -0.64
N VAL A 203 8.36 -13.79 -1.35
CA VAL A 203 8.55 -13.93 -2.81
C VAL A 203 9.37 -15.17 -3.17
N GLU A 204 10.45 -15.46 -2.44
CA GLU A 204 11.25 -16.67 -2.69
C GLU A 204 10.46 -17.95 -2.43
N GLU A 205 9.60 -17.96 -1.40
CA GLU A 205 8.68 -19.07 -1.11
C GLU A 205 7.66 -19.26 -2.24
N LEU A 206 7.09 -18.16 -2.76
CA LEU A 206 6.16 -18.19 -3.90
C LEU A 206 6.83 -18.70 -5.18
N LYS A 207 8.07 -18.26 -5.44
CA LYS A 207 8.87 -18.72 -6.57
C LYS A 207 9.11 -20.23 -6.49
N ALA A 208 9.54 -20.73 -5.34
CA ALA A 208 9.77 -22.16 -5.14
C ALA A 208 8.49 -23.00 -5.26
N ALA A 209 7.34 -22.45 -4.84
CA ALA A 209 6.04 -23.10 -5.01
C ALA A 209 5.59 -23.12 -6.47
N TYR A 210 5.79 -22.02 -7.21
CA TYR A 210 5.43 -21.89 -8.62
C TYR A 210 6.24 -22.85 -9.50
N ASP A 211 7.54 -22.98 -9.24
CA ASP A 211 8.41 -23.94 -9.93
C ASP A 211 7.98 -25.41 -9.72
N LYS A 212 7.14 -25.68 -8.70
CA LYS A 212 6.69 -27.03 -8.33
C LYS A 212 5.29 -27.37 -8.86
N TYR A 213 4.43 -26.39 -9.14
CA TYR A 213 3.04 -26.61 -9.53
C TYR A 213 2.66 -25.71 -10.72
N ASP A 214 2.46 -26.32 -11.90
CA ASP A 214 2.15 -25.64 -13.16
C ASP A 214 0.75 -25.00 -13.24
N GLU A 215 -0.11 -25.16 -12.22
CA GLU A 215 -1.45 -24.59 -12.21
C GLU A 215 -1.76 -23.91 -10.88
N PHE A 216 -1.99 -22.59 -10.92
CA PHE A 216 -2.71 -21.89 -9.86
C PHE A 216 -3.65 -20.83 -10.43
N ASP A 217 -4.91 -20.90 -10.00
CA ASP A 217 -5.98 -19.98 -10.42
C ASP A 217 -5.78 -18.60 -9.77
N SER A 218 -5.80 -17.56 -10.60
CA SER A 218 -5.15 -16.29 -10.29
C SER A 218 -6.03 -15.28 -9.53
N ASN A 219 -5.41 -14.68 -8.51
CA ASN A 219 -5.47 -13.28 -8.10
C ASN A 219 -6.78 -12.60 -7.69
N THR A 220 -7.93 -13.26 -7.81
CA THR A 220 -9.21 -12.57 -7.69
C THR A 220 -9.92 -12.82 -6.36
N SER A 221 -9.61 -13.93 -5.67
CA SER A 221 -10.35 -14.34 -4.47
C SER A 221 -10.00 -13.50 -3.24
N ALA A 222 -8.71 -13.29 -2.93
CA ALA A 222 -8.30 -12.61 -1.70
C ALA A 222 -8.79 -11.15 -1.62
N VAL A 223 -8.56 -10.35 -2.67
CA VAL A 223 -9.01 -8.95 -2.73
C VAL A 223 -10.54 -8.87 -2.71
N LYS A 224 -11.24 -9.71 -3.48
CA LYS A 224 -12.71 -9.74 -3.44
C LYS A 224 -13.26 -10.16 -2.09
N ASN A 225 -12.63 -11.11 -1.41
CA ASN A 225 -13.06 -11.53 -0.08
C ASN A 225 -12.92 -10.38 0.93
N ILE A 226 -11.84 -9.60 0.84
CA ILE A 226 -11.64 -8.39 1.64
C ILE A 226 -12.69 -7.33 1.32
N GLU A 227 -12.94 -7.06 0.04
CA GLU A 227 -13.92 -6.03 -0.38
C GLU A 227 -15.37 -6.41 -0.06
N ASN A 228 -15.68 -7.69 0.13
CA ASN A 228 -17.01 -8.15 0.52
C ASN A 228 -17.21 -8.23 2.05
N ALA A 229 -16.14 -8.13 2.86
CA ALA A 229 -16.25 -8.17 4.31
C ALA A 229 -17.08 -6.99 4.86
N PRO A 230 -17.88 -7.14 5.93
CA PRO A 230 -18.68 -6.04 6.48
C PRO A 230 -17.80 -4.89 7.00
N GLU A 231 -18.34 -3.66 7.02
CA GLU A 231 -17.66 -2.54 7.68
C GLU A 231 -17.61 -2.78 9.20
N GLY A 232 -16.52 -2.32 9.85
CA GLY A 232 -16.35 -2.41 11.29
C GLY A 232 -17.38 -1.60 12.09
N SER A 233 -17.42 -1.81 13.41
CA SER A 233 -18.45 -1.22 14.28
C SER A 233 -18.33 0.30 14.41
N ASP A 234 -19.46 1.01 14.29
CA ASP A 234 -19.57 2.44 14.62
C ASP A 234 -19.74 2.71 16.11
N THR A 235 -19.77 1.66 16.93
CA THR A 235 -19.81 1.82 18.39
C THR A 235 -18.40 2.14 18.88
N PRO A 236 -18.17 3.29 19.54
CA PRO A 236 -16.86 3.63 20.08
C PRO A 236 -16.38 2.57 21.07
N VAL A 237 -15.07 2.31 21.08
CA VAL A 237 -14.48 1.39 22.08
C VAL A 237 -14.63 2.01 23.47
N LYS A 238 -15.26 1.30 24.42
CA LYS A 238 -15.15 1.62 25.86
C LYS A 238 -13.74 1.27 26.29
N GLN A 239 -12.92 2.27 26.58
CA GLN A 239 -11.53 2.06 26.99
C GLN A 239 -11.41 2.00 28.51
N GLU A 240 -10.65 1.04 29.01
CA GLU A 240 -10.31 0.94 30.43
C GLU A 240 -9.24 1.99 30.79
N ASP A 241 -9.42 2.68 31.92
CA ASP A 241 -8.43 3.58 32.51
C ASP A 241 -7.24 2.75 33.04
N VAL A 242 -6.30 2.42 32.16
CA VAL A 242 -5.09 1.70 32.54
C VAL A 242 -3.97 2.72 32.85
N SER A 243 -3.56 2.76 34.12
CA SER A 243 -2.51 3.63 34.67
C SER A 243 -1.19 3.51 33.91
N PHE A 244 -0.45 4.62 33.83
CA PHE A 244 0.83 4.73 33.14
C PHE A 244 2.00 4.11 33.91
N ASP A 245 1.80 3.73 35.18
CA ASP A 245 2.86 3.19 36.03
C ASP A 245 3.23 1.73 35.72
N GLU A 246 2.54 1.07 34.78
CA GLU A 246 2.76 -0.34 34.43
C GLU A 246 3.57 -0.57 33.13
N PHE A 247 4.13 0.47 32.51
CA PHE A 247 4.94 0.36 31.28
C PHE A 247 6.33 0.99 31.40
#